data_AF-A0A2S3QQ84-F1
#
_entry.id   AF-A0A2S3QQ84-F1
#
_cell.length_a   1.000
_cell.length_b   1.000
_cell.length_c   1.000
_cell.angle_alpha   90.00
_cell.angle_beta   90.00
_cell.angle_gamma   90.00
#
_symmetry.space_group_name_H-M   'P 1'
#
loop_
_entity.id
_entity.type
_entity.pdbx_description
1 polymer ?
#
loop_
_entity_poly.entity_id
_entity_poly.type
_entity_poly.pdbx_seq_one_letter_code
_entity_poly.pdbx_strand_id
1 'polypeptide(L)'
;MSVRSSMFLLVVVSTFLTVSCGQGVPASSNADVSTGSIIVGDVNWQEVIAFDESSEVRKNSKAVADIQFSNTGRCTGFLISDNILMTNHHCITSAADVVGMKVFMKHEKGVSKSNQGEIKCSEFIGNDEELDFALVKCEGTPGQTYGKVELDTTEPVEGDSVYVIHQNCDYYTDYDCDWTKKVSEGKVVGLRGDVLYDADTLGGSSGSPVFSADSDKVYAIHHAGYGGWGGRGVYNGAVSMSRIVPFILENFPSVLAQDQDDSDSSDTPSSDNNTAETATELGSSFSQNVEIDSEEDVDFYKAEMKAGEVLDFKIFFSHSEGDLDFEVLKKMGSSYKVVSRKESSSDNEAVRLKVNSSNTYYIKVYGYKGAKAQYKVEFKK
;
A
#
# COMPACT_ATOMS: atom_id res chain seq x y z
N MET A 1 84.91 19.66 -6.32
CA MET A 1 83.54 19.83 -5.80
C MET A 1 82.61 19.00 -6.68
N SER A 2 81.81 18.18 -6.02
CA SER A 2 80.72 17.29 -6.49
C SER A 2 79.99 17.72 -7.78
N VAL A 3 79.67 16.78 -8.67
CA VAL A 3 78.29 16.33 -8.93
C VAL A 3 78.28 14.86 -9.40
N ARG A 4 77.54 14.02 -8.67
CA ARG A 4 77.14 12.62 -8.97
C ARG A 4 75.97 12.62 -9.97
N SER A 5 76.02 11.78 -11.00
CA SER A 5 75.28 10.51 -11.16
C SER A 5 73.78 10.62 -11.44
N SER A 6 73.37 10.11 -12.62
CA SER A 6 72.46 8.96 -12.77
C SER A 6 71.55 9.09 -14.00
N MET A 7 71.69 8.10 -14.87
CA MET A 7 71.01 7.86 -16.14
C MET A 7 69.60 7.32 -15.87
N PHE A 8 68.56 7.97 -16.40
CA PHE A 8 67.18 7.46 -16.36
C PHE A 8 66.85 6.70 -17.64
N LEU A 9 66.47 5.43 -17.47
CA LEU A 9 65.99 4.52 -18.50
C LEU A 9 64.50 4.78 -18.72
N LEU A 10 64.11 5.13 -19.96
CA LEU A 10 62.73 5.43 -20.33
C LEU A 10 62.05 4.15 -20.85
N VAL A 11 61.12 3.60 -20.06
CA VAL A 11 60.28 2.46 -20.46
C VAL A 11 58.97 2.99 -21.03
N VAL A 12 58.75 2.76 -22.32
CA VAL A 12 57.51 3.10 -23.04
C VAL A 12 56.52 1.94 -22.86
N VAL A 13 55.45 2.17 -22.08
CA VAL A 13 54.31 1.23 -21.99
C VAL A 13 53.21 1.74 -22.92
N SER A 14 53.01 0.99 -24.00
CA SER A 14 51.92 1.16 -24.96
C SER A 14 50.59 0.76 -24.32
N THR A 15 49.64 1.69 -24.23
CA THR A 15 48.23 1.39 -24.05
C THR A 15 47.47 1.94 -25.27
N PHE A 16 47.01 1.01 -26.09
CA PHE A 16 46.00 1.25 -27.12
C PHE A 16 44.68 1.56 -26.42
N LEU A 17 44.05 2.69 -26.75
CA LEU A 17 42.61 2.80 -26.97
C LEU A 17 42.36 4.02 -27.88
N THR A 18 41.69 3.76 -28.99
CA THR A 18 41.49 4.65 -30.14
C THR A 18 40.43 5.71 -29.89
N VAL A 19 40.71 6.94 -30.32
CA VAL A 19 39.73 8.03 -30.47
C VAL A 19 38.96 7.83 -31.77
N SER A 20 37.63 7.93 -31.72
CA SER A 20 36.77 8.20 -32.89
C SER A 20 35.82 9.34 -32.56
N CYS A 21 35.82 10.38 -33.39
CA CYS A 21 34.96 11.57 -33.31
C CYS A 21 34.00 11.64 -34.50
N GLY A 22 32.79 12.17 -34.26
CA GLY A 22 31.86 12.79 -35.24
C GLY A 22 30.59 11.96 -35.53
N GLN A 23 29.37 12.52 -35.66
CA GLN A 23 28.89 13.91 -35.79
C GLN A 23 27.34 13.95 -35.74
N GLY A 24 26.71 15.00 -35.17
CA GLY A 24 25.31 15.42 -35.49
C GLY A 24 24.33 15.68 -34.32
N VAL A 25 23.84 16.91 -34.18
CA VAL A 25 23.00 17.55 -33.11
C VAL A 25 21.49 17.51 -33.51
N PRO A 26 20.47 17.43 -32.60
CA PRO A 26 19.96 18.61 -31.88
C PRO A 26 19.66 18.42 -30.39
N ALA A 27 19.60 19.56 -29.69
CA ALA A 27 19.33 19.70 -28.27
C ALA A 27 18.06 18.98 -27.80
N SER A 28 18.16 18.24 -26.70
CA SER A 28 17.10 18.17 -25.70
C SER A 28 17.71 18.36 -24.32
N SER A 29 17.26 19.40 -23.63
CA SER A 29 17.53 19.67 -22.22
C SER A 29 16.94 18.55 -21.35
N ASN A 30 17.69 17.47 -21.16
CA ASN A 30 17.45 16.58 -20.02
C ASN A 30 18.62 16.80 -19.07
N ALA A 31 18.41 17.77 -18.16
CA ALA A 31 19.21 17.82 -16.95
C ALA A 31 19.12 16.45 -16.29
N ASP A 32 20.27 15.90 -15.96
CA ASP A 32 20.45 14.65 -15.23
C ASP A 32 19.56 14.70 -13.97
N VAL A 33 18.43 14.00 -14.01
CA VAL A 33 17.48 13.98 -12.91
C VAL A 33 18.03 12.98 -11.90
N SER A 34 18.73 13.49 -10.89
CA SER A 34 19.09 12.68 -9.73
C SER A 34 17.81 12.16 -9.07
N THR A 35 17.70 10.84 -9.00
CA THR A 35 16.64 10.12 -8.28
C THR A 35 17.05 9.98 -6.82
N GLY A 36 16.49 10.81 -5.96
CA GLY A 36 16.73 10.78 -4.52
C GLY A 36 15.76 11.71 -3.81
N SER A 37 15.41 11.41 -2.56
CA SER A 37 14.53 12.25 -1.74
C SER A 37 15.04 13.69 -1.63
N ILE A 38 14.14 14.66 -1.76
CA ILE A 38 14.49 16.09 -1.82
C ILE A 38 13.61 17.00 -0.95
N ILE A 39 14.20 18.09 -0.50
CA ILE A 39 13.53 19.28 0.02
C ILE A 39 13.03 20.11 -1.17
N VAL A 40 11.76 20.52 -1.14
CA VAL A 40 11.13 21.38 -2.14
C VAL A 40 10.93 22.77 -1.54
N GLY A 41 11.82 23.69 -1.90
CA GLY A 41 11.83 25.04 -1.34
C GLY A 41 12.58 25.13 0.00
N ASP A 42 11.89 25.68 1.01
CA ASP A 42 12.40 25.81 2.37
C ASP A 42 11.90 24.64 3.22
N VAL A 43 12.74 24.18 4.15
CA VAL A 43 12.41 23.06 5.05
C VAL A 43 11.13 23.39 5.83
N ASN A 44 10.09 22.60 5.63
CA ASN A 44 8.77 22.80 6.21
C ASN A 44 8.32 21.69 7.17
N TRP A 45 9.13 20.63 7.31
CA TRP A 45 8.81 19.53 8.21
C TRP A 45 8.83 19.94 9.68
N GLN A 46 8.08 19.21 10.48
CA GLN A 46 8.00 19.42 11.93
C GLN A 46 8.28 18.12 12.66
N GLU A 47 8.84 18.23 13.87
CA GLU A 47 8.93 17.07 14.77
C GLU A 47 7.53 16.54 15.04
N VAL A 48 7.35 15.23 14.96
CA VAL A 48 6.02 14.62 15.17
C VAL A 48 5.44 14.92 16.55
N ILE A 49 6.29 15.22 17.54
CA ILE A 49 5.89 15.59 18.91
C ILE A 49 5.31 17.01 19.02
N ALA A 50 5.37 17.81 17.95
CA ALA A 50 4.75 19.13 17.90
C ALA A 50 3.23 19.07 17.67
N PHE A 51 2.72 17.93 17.18
CA PHE A 51 1.29 17.71 16.94
C PHE A 51 0.58 17.22 18.21
N ASP A 52 -0.67 17.63 18.38
CA ASP A 52 -1.49 17.24 19.53
C ASP A 52 -1.72 15.72 19.56
N GLU A 53 -1.65 15.11 20.74
CA GLU A 53 -1.82 13.64 20.92
C GLU A 53 -3.16 13.11 20.43
N SER A 54 -4.19 13.95 20.38
CA SER A 54 -5.52 13.60 19.89
C SER A 54 -5.70 13.78 18.38
N SER A 55 -4.76 14.43 17.69
CA SER A 55 -4.81 14.61 16.23
C SER A 55 -4.60 13.30 15.48
N GLU A 56 -5.25 13.14 14.33
CA GLU A 56 -5.10 11.95 13.50
C GLU A 56 -3.67 11.78 12.99
N VAL A 57 -2.99 12.87 12.57
CA VAL A 57 -1.56 12.86 12.25
C VAL A 57 -0.72 12.20 13.36
N ARG A 58 -0.95 12.58 14.62
CA ARG A 58 -0.21 12.03 15.77
C ARG A 58 -0.59 10.58 16.07
N LYS A 59 -1.86 10.18 15.89
CA LYS A 59 -2.29 8.78 16.02
C LYS A 59 -1.67 7.90 14.94
N ASN A 60 -1.79 8.31 13.68
CA ASN A 60 -1.21 7.65 12.52
C ASN A 60 0.31 7.50 12.62
N SER A 61 0.99 8.51 13.18
CA SER A 61 2.44 8.47 13.35
C SER A 61 2.97 7.34 14.21
N LYS A 62 2.14 6.79 15.10
CA LYS A 62 2.53 5.69 15.99
C LYS A 62 2.75 4.40 15.21
N ALA A 63 2.05 4.21 14.09
CA ALA A 63 2.19 3.06 13.20
C ALA A 63 3.42 3.15 12.28
N VAL A 64 4.11 4.29 12.24
CA VAL A 64 5.26 4.55 11.36
C VAL A 64 6.58 4.31 12.08
N ALA A 65 7.47 3.55 11.45
CA ALA A 65 8.68 2.99 12.05
C ALA A 65 9.96 3.46 11.34
N ASP A 66 11.04 3.52 12.12
CA ASP A 66 12.43 3.57 11.63
C ASP A 66 12.94 2.15 11.36
N ILE A 67 13.32 1.88 10.12
CA ILE A 67 13.92 0.61 9.72
C ILE A 67 15.42 0.83 9.54
N GLN A 68 16.22 0.10 10.31
CA GLN A 68 17.69 0.12 10.23
C GLN A 68 18.20 -1.25 9.80
N PHE A 69 19.03 -1.25 8.76
CA PHE A 69 19.61 -2.46 8.19
C PHE A 69 21.02 -2.72 8.70
N SER A 70 21.45 -3.98 8.63
CA SER A 70 22.79 -4.41 9.06
C SER A 70 23.93 -3.73 8.30
N ASN A 71 23.67 -3.23 7.09
CA ASN A 71 24.63 -2.53 6.23
C ASN A 71 24.67 -1.01 6.46
N THR A 72 24.11 -0.51 7.57
CA THR A 72 23.93 0.93 7.92
C THR A 72 22.91 1.69 7.07
N GLY A 73 22.29 1.04 6.08
CA GLY A 73 21.15 1.59 5.36
C GLY A 73 19.95 1.79 6.30
N ARG A 74 19.08 2.73 5.94
CA ARG A 74 17.85 3.00 6.70
C ARG A 74 16.72 3.43 5.78
N CYS A 75 15.51 3.07 6.19
CA CYS A 75 14.27 3.43 5.53
C CYS A 75 13.19 3.73 6.58
N THR A 76 12.06 4.22 6.10
CA THR A 76 10.82 4.30 6.86
C THR A 76 9.93 3.12 6.45
N GLY A 77 9.12 2.62 7.38
CA GLY A 77 8.01 1.72 7.05
C GLY A 77 6.83 1.98 7.96
N PHE A 78 5.74 1.26 7.75
CA PHE A 78 4.52 1.45 8.53
C PHE A 78 3.68 0.18 8.62
N LEU A 79 2.97 0.03 9.74
CA LEU A 79 2.10 -1.11 10.00
C LEU A 79 0.79 -0.95 9.23
N ILE A 80 0.44 -1.95 8.41
CA ILE A 80 -0.79 -2.00 7.61
C ILE A 80 -1.82 -3.00 8.14
N SER A 81 -1.43 -3.80 9.14
CA SER A 81 -2.28 -4.72 9.88
C SER A 81 -1.71 -4.91 11.28
N ASP A 82 -2.26 -5.85 12.05
CA ASP A 82 -1.77 -6.16 13.39
C ASP A 82 -0.29 -6.59 13.42
N ASN A 83 0.23 -7.19 12.35
CA ASN A 83 1.59 -7.72 12.32
C ASN A 83 2.33 -7.54 10.99
N ILE A 84 1.76 -6.88 9.98
CA ILE A 84 2.45 -6.64 8.71
C ILE A 84 2.98 -5.21 8.64
N LEU A 85 4.28 -5.10 8.36
CA LEU A 85 4.98 -3.85 8.08
C LEU A 85 5.22 -3.73 6.56
N MET A 86 4.87 -2.58 6.00
CA MET A 86 5.15 -2.21 4.60
C MET A 86 6.32 -1.20 4.53
N THR A 87 7.16 -1.34 3.52
CA THR A 87 8.19 -0.36 3.11
C THR A 87 8.44 -0.50 1.60
N ASN A 88 9.49 0.11 1.03
CA ASN A 88 9.81 -0.05 -0.39
C ASN A 88 10.54 -1.37 -0.71
N HIS A 89 10.42 -1.84 -1.96
CA HIS A 89 11.22 -2.95 -2.47
C HIS A 89 12.72 -2.60 -2.47
N HIS A 90 13.10 -1.38 -2.85
CA HIS A 90 14.50 -0.99 -2.83
C HIS A 90 15.11 -0.90 -1.42
N CYS A 91 14.27 -0.91 -0.37
CA CYS A 91 14.70 -1.07 1.02
C CYS A 91 14.84 -2.55 1.40
N ILE A 92 13.92 -3.41 0.97
CA ILE A 92 13.90 -4.85 1.23
C ILE A 92 13.72 -5.60 -0.10
N THR A 93 14.86 -5.91 -0.74
CA THR A 93 14.88 -6.58 -2.04
C THR A 93 14.67 -8.08 -1.91
N SER A 94 14.99 -8.65 -0.74
CA SER A 94 14.84 -10.08 -0.47
C SER A 94 14.78 -10.40 1.03
N ALA A 95 14.51 -11.66 1.36
CA ALA A 95 14.57 -12.17 2.73
C ALA A 95 15.95 -11.96 3.42
N ALA A 96 17.04 -11.80 2.65
CA ALA A 96 18.36 -11.54 3.23
C ALA A 96 18.44 -10.16 3.92
N ASP A 97 17.71 -9.16 3.41
CA ASP A 97 17.71 -7.80 3.96
C ASP A 97 16.99 -7.73 5.33
N VAL A 98 16.08 -8.67 5.57
CA VAL A 98 15.37 -8.82 6.85
C VAL A 98 16.30 -9.34 7.97
N VAL A 99 17.40 -10.02 7.61
CA VAL A 99 18.33 -10.59 8.58
C VAL A 99 19.10 -9.50 9.33
N GLY A 100 18.79 -9.35 10.63
CA GLY A 100 19.42 -8.34 11.49
C GLY A 100 18.82 -6.94 11.33
N MET A 101 17.76 -6.81 10.53
CA MET A 101 16.94 -5.60 10.45
C MET A 101 16.36 -5.26 11.82
N LYS A 102 16.41 -3.98 12.18
CA LYS A 102 15.81 -3.45 13.40
C LYS A 102 14.72 -2.45 13.04
N VAL A 103 13.60 -2.54 13.76
CA VAL A 103 12.43 -1.71 13.50
C VAL A 103 12.06 -0.99 14.79
N PHE A 104 12.11 0.35 14.80
CA PHE A 104 11.85 1.17 15.98
C PHE A 104 10.61 2.04 15.78
N MET A 105 9.58 1.84 16.61
CA MET A 105 8.30 2.54 16.48
C MET A 105 8.35 3.96 17.08
N LYS A 106 9.24 4.21 18.04
CA LYS A 106 9.31 5.46 18.83
C LYS A 106 10.64 6.17 18.67
N HIS A 107 11.26 6.12 17.49
CA HIS A 107 12.39 6.98 17.18
C HIS A 107 11.90 8.44 17.03
N GLU A 108 11.68 9.11 18.15
CA GLU A 108 11.15 10.47 18.26
C GLU A 108 12.10 11.33 19.09
N LYS A 109 12.07 12.64 18.84
CA LYS A 109 12.92 13.60 19.55
C LYS A 109 12.72 13.50 21.06
N GLY A 110 13.83 13.34 21.77
CA GLY A 110 13.85 13.22 23.24
C GLY A 110 13.61 11.80 23.77
N VAL A 111 13.34 10.81 22.91
CA VAL A 111 13.25 9.40 23.30
C VAL A 111 14.64 8.77 23.28
N SER A 112 15.10 8.25 24.42
CA SER A 112 16.38 7.54 24.49
C SER A 112 16.36 6.24 23.68
N LYS A 113 17.51 5.84 23.11
CA LYS A 113 17.65 4.61 22.28
C LYS A 113 17.01 3.36 22.90
N SER A 114 17.19 3.16 24.22
CA SER A 114 16.60 2.02 24.94
C SER A 114 15.07 2.01 25.01
N ASN A 115 14.42 3.15 24.74
CA ASN A 115 12.98 3.37 24.85
C ASN A 115 12.30 3.62 23.50
N GLN A 116 13.02 3.42 22.38
CA GLN A 116 12.51 3.62 21.03
C GLN A 116 11.53 2.54 20.56
N GLY A 117 11.21 1.55 21.40
CA GLY A 117 10.19 0.55 21.09
C GLY A 117 10.58 -0.32 19.90
N GLU A 118 11.68 -1.07 20.05
CA GLU A 118 12.12 -2.04 19.04
C GLU A 118 11.10 -3.17 18.93
N ILE A 119 10.62 -3.42 17.72
CA ILE A 119 9.83 -4.61 17.37
C ILE A 119 10.67 -5.51 16.47
N LYS A 120 10.34 -6.81 16.46
CA LYS A 120 11.02 -7.79 15.60
C LYS A 120 10.16 -8.11 14.40
N CYS A 121 10.71 -7.92 13.21
CA CYS A 121 10.11 -8.39 11.96
C CYS A 121 11.11 -9.28 11.25
N SER A 122 10.76 -10.55 11.10
CA SER A 122 11.70 -11.63 10.80
C SER A 122 11.27 -12.52 9.63
N GLU A 123 10.02 -12.39 9.19
CA GLU A 123 9.47 -13.18 8.09
C GLU A 123 9.22 -12.27 6.87
N PHE A 124 9.93 -12.55 5.78
CA PHE A 124 9.70 -11.89 4.50
C PHE A 124 8.47 -12.50 3.84
N ILE A 125 7.48 -11.66 3.52
CA ILE A 125 6.24 -12.10 2.88
C ILE A 125 6.36 -12.02 1.36
N GLY A 126 6.86 -10.90 0.86
CA GLY A 126 7.02 -10.66 -0.57
C GLY A 126 7.26 -9.19 -0.88
N ASN A 127 7.53 -8.91 -2.15
CA ASN A 127 7.74 -7.56 -2.67
C ASN A 127 7.39 -7.51 -4.16
N ASP A 128 7.41 -6.30 -4.71
CA ASP A 128 7.30 -6.06 -6.14
C ASP A 128 8.23 -4.90 -6.55
N GLU A 129 9.04 -5.11 -7.57
CA GLU A 129 10.03 -4.13 -8.04
C GLU A 129 9.39 -2.97 -8.83
N GLU A 130 8.30 -3.24 -9.57
CA GLU A 130 7.64 -2.23 -10.40
C GLU A 130 6.77 -1.27 -9.57
N LEU A 131 6.14 -1.80 -8.53
CA LEU A 131 5.33 -1.05 -7.56
C LEU A 131 6.14 -0.58 -6.35
N ASP A 132 7.43 -0.91 -6.32
CA ASP A 132 8.41 -0.60 -5.29
C ASP A 132 7.88 -0.74 -3.85
N PHE A 133 7.28 -1.88 -3.52
CA PHE A 133 6.85 -2.17 -2.15
C PHE A 133 7.39 -3.52 -1.67
N ALA A 134 7.56 -3.66 -0.35
CA ALA A 134 7.91 -4.89 0.32
C ALA A 134 7.08 -5.07 1.59
N LEU A 135 6.78 -6.33 1.92
CA LEU A 135 5.99 -6.74 3.06
C LEU A 135 6.81 -7.69 3.94
N VAL A 136 6.86 -7.38 5.22
CA VAL A 136 7.47 -8.23 6.23
C VAL A 136 6.53 -8.41 7.41
N LYS A 137 6.52 -9.61 7.98
CA LYS A 137 5.71 -9.94 9.14
C LYS A 137 6.53 -9.83 10.41
N CYS A 138 5.89 -9.23 11.41
CA CYS A 138 6.41 -8.95 12.72
C CYS A 138 5.95 -9.98 13.75
N GLU A 139 6.80 -10.23 14.74
CA GLU A 139 6.46 -11.07 15.89
C GLU A 139 5.40 -10.39 16.76
N GLY A 140 4.37 -11.14 17.16
CA GLY A 140 3.25 -10.62 17.95
C GLY A 140 2.28 -9.77 17.12
N THR A 141 1.63 -8.80 17.76
CA THR A 141 0.63 -7.91 17.16
C THR A 141 0.98 -6.43 17.40
N PRO A 142 2.14 -5.93 16.93
CA PRO A 142 2.54 -4.54 17.15
C PRO A 142 1.51 -3.52 16.67
N GLY A 143 0.68 -3.84 15.66
CA GLY A 143 -0.40 -2.97 15.20
C GLY A 143 -1.49 -2.72 16.24
N GLN A 144 -1.72 -3.65 17.17
CA GLN A 144 -2.63 -3.40 18.31
C GLN A 144 -2.02 -2.46 19.36
N THR A 145 -0.68 -2.39 19.45
CA THR A 145 0.03 -1.54 20.41
C THR A 145 0.30 -0.15 19.87
N TYR A 146 0.74 -0.08 18.62
CA TYR A 146 1.22 1.13 17.95
C TYR A 146 0.21 1.69 16.94
N GLY A 147 -0.90 0.99 16.70
CA GLY A 147 -1.84 1.30 15.63
C GLY A 147 -1.37 0.74 14.29
N LYS A 148 -2.29 0.79 13.34
CA LYS A 148 -2.10 0.48 11.92
C LYS A 148 -2.73 1.59 11.10
N VAL A 149 -2.17 1.87 9.94
CA VAL A 149 -2.72 2.86 9.02
C VAL A 149 -3.84 2.25 8.19
N GLU A 150 -4.81 3.06 7.78
CA GLU A 150 -5.77 2.65 6.77
C GLU A 150 -5.23 2.96 5.37
N LEU A 151 -5.28 1.96 4.48
CA LEU A 151 -4.94 2.12 3.07
C LEU A 151 -6.17 2.59 2.28
N ASP A 152 -6.00 3.56 1.40
CA ASP A 152 -7.04 4.12 0.55
C ASP A 152 -6.66 3.96 -0.92
N THR A 153 -7.53 3.32 -1.70
CA THR A 153 -7.34 3.11 -3.15
C THR A 153 -7.89 4.24 -4.00
N THR A 154 -8.37 5.32 -3.37
CA THR A 154 -8.75 6.55 -4.08
C THR A 154 -7.53 7.13 -4.78
N GLU A 155 -7.65 7.31 -6.09
CA GLU A 155 -6.61 7.93 -6.92
C GLU A 155 -6.34 9.38 -6.47
N PRO A 156 -5.09 9.76 -6.15
CA PRO A 156 -4.74 11.13 -5.83
C PRO A 156 -4.96 12.07 -7.02
N VAL A 157 -5.34 13.31 -6.74
CA VAL A 157 -5.56 14.36 -7.74
C VAL A 157 -4.62 15.52 -7.51
N GLU A 158 -4.16 16.16 -8.59
CA GLU A 158 -3.34 17.38 -8.49
C GLU A 158 -4.06 18.46 -7.66
N GLY A 159 -3.36 19.00 -6.66
CA GLY A 159 -3.87 19.96 -5.70
C GLY A 159 -4.30 19.38 -4.35
N ASP A 160 -4.46 18.06 -4.24
CA ASP A 160 -4.77 17.37 -2.98
C ASP A 160 -3.74 17.72 -1.92
N SER A 161 -4.21 18.02 -0.71
CA SER A 161 -3.33 18.29 0.43
C SER A 161 -2.84 16.96 1.00
N VAL A 162 -1.53 16.87 1.28
CA VAL A 162 -0.87 15.64 1.71
C VAL A 162 -0.04 15.90 2.95
N TYR A 163 0.19 14.85 3.74
CA TYR A 163 1.27 14.84 4.71
C TYR A 163 2.03 13.51 4.66
N VAL A 164 3.35 13.59 4.86
CA VAL A 164 4.26 12.44 4.90
C VAL A 164 4.79 12.29 6.32
N ILE A 165 4.68 11.08 6.87
CA ILE A 165 5.29 10.76 8.16
C ILE A 165 6.51 9.89 7.91
N HIS A 166 7.68 10.35 8.35
CA HIS A 166 8.95 9.75 7.97
C HIS A 166 10.06 9.94 8.99
N GLN A 167 11.11 9.15 8.86
CA GLN A 167 12.33 9.27 9.65
C GLN A 167 13.37 10.08 8.89
N ASN A 168 13.63 11.30 9.36
CA ASN A 168 14.37 12.25 8.56
C ASN A 168 15.14 13.27 9.39
N CYS A 169 16.16 13.91 8.82
CA CYS A 169 16.73 15.17 9.31
C CYS A 169 17.51 15.88 8.20
N ASP A 170 17.89 17.15 8.40
CA ASP A 170 18.61 17.94 7.38
C ASP A 170 20.11 17.67 7.43
N TYR A 171 20.55 16.56 6.83
CA TYR A 171 21.97 16.16 6.77
C TYR A 171 22.86 17.15 6.02
N TYR A 172 22.27 18.06 5.24
CA TYR A 172 23.01 19.07 4.48
C TYR A 172 23.34 20.30 5.33
N THR A 173 22.52 20.57 6.34
CA THR A 173 22.76 21.64 7.32
C THR A 173 23.47 21.11 8.56
N ASP A 174 23.08 19.93 9.05
CA ASP A 174 23.66 19.27 10.21
C ASP A 174 23.89 17.79 9.91
N TYR A 175 25.12 17.43 9.56
CA TYR A 175 25.46 16.06 9.17
C TYR A 175 25.26 15.04 10.31
N ASP A 176 25.39 15.49 11.57
CA ASP A 176 25.30 14.63 12.76
C ASP A 176 23.88 14.64 13.37
N CYS A 177 22.90 15.16 12.64
CA CYS A 177 21.52 15.26 13.11
C CYS A 177 20.91 13.88 13.41
N ASP A 178 20.07 13.85 14.44
CA ASP A 178 19.25 12.68 14.76
C ASP A 178 18.04 12.64 13.82
N TRP A 179 17.83 11.50 13.15
CA TRP A 179 16.80 11.33 12.12
C TRP A 179 15.42 11.01 12.70
N THR A 180 15.02 11.78 13.70
CA THR A 180 13.76 11.59 14.41
C THR A 180 12.54 11.63 13.50
N LYS A 181 11.46 11.00 13.95
CA LYS A 181 10.17 10.99 13.24
C LYS A 181 9.64 12.41 13.05
N LYS A 182 9.31 12.75 11.81
CA LYS A 182 8.83 14.06 11.38
C LYS A 182 7.58 13.94 10.55
N VAL A 183 6.89 15.06 10.39
CA VAL A 183 5.75 15.22 9.48
C VAL A 183 6.10 16.33 8.50
N SER A 184 5.97 16.03 7.21
CA SER A 184 6.15 16.99 6.12
C SER A 184 4.81 17.21 5.42
N GLU A 185 4.32 18.44 5.40
CA GLU A 185 3.07 18.80 4.73
C GLU A 185 3.36 19.27 3.31
N GLY A 186 2.42 19.06 2.41
CA GLY A 186 2.53 19.50 1.02
C GLY A 186 1.26 19.28 0.21
N LYS A 187 1.43 19.24 -1.10
CA LYS A 187 0.38 19.06 -2.10
C LYS A 187 0.83 18.14 -3.21
N VAL A 188 -0.12 17.43 -3.81
CA VAL A 188 0.09 16.76 -5.09
C VAL A 188 0.28 17.83 -6.17
N VAL A 189 1.38 17.75 -6.91
CA VAL A 189 1.76 18.70 -7.98
C VAL A 189 1.72 18.07 -9.37
N GLY A 190 1.36 16.79 -9.48
CA GLY A 190 1.11 16.13 -10.75
C GLY A 190 1.07 14.61 -10.65
N LEU A 191 0.67 13.96 -11.73
CA LEU A 191 0.61 12.50 -11.85
C LEU A 191 1.36 12.06 -13.11
N ARG A 192 2.39 11.22 -12.98
CA ARG A 192 3.23 10.76 -14.10
C ARG A 192 3.72 9.32 -13.87
N GLY A 193 2.79 8.38 -13.77
CA GLY A 193 3.07 7.01 -13.29
C GLY A 193 3.22 6.95 -11.77
N ASP A 194 3.86 7.98 -11.22
CA ASP A 194 3.89 8.29 -9.79
C ASP A 194 2.95 9.45 -9.43
N VAL A 195 2.61 9.49 -8.15
CA VAL A 195 2.04 10.65 -7.47
C VAL A 195 3.18 11.61 -7.15
N LEU A 196 3.21 12.76 -7.80
CA LEU A 196 4.24 13.78 -7.60
C LEU A 196 3.73 14.79 -6.57
N TYR A 197 4.55 15.14 -5.57
CA TYR A 197 4.14 16.03 -4.49
C TYR A 197 5.30 16.89 -3.97
N ASP A 198 5.00 17.97 -3.27
CA ASP A 198 6.00 18.96 -2.81
C ASP A 198 6.33 18.92 -1.30
N ALA A 199 5.81 17.95 -0.55
CA ALA A 199 6.22 17.74 0.84
C ALA A 199 7.68 17.28 0.91
N ASP A 200 8.45 17.84 1.85
CA ASP A 200 9.89 17.59 1.96
C ASP A 200 10.23 16.15 2.32
N THR A 201 11.26 15.59 1.71
CA THR A 201 11.83 14.29 2.09
C THR A 201 13.36 14.33 1.95
N LEU A 202 14.10 13.49 2.67
CA LEU A 202 15.53 13.22 2.38
C LEU A 202 15.81 11.72 2.58
N GLY A 203 17.08 11.31 2.44
CA GLY A 203 17.51 9.94 2.67
C GLY A 203 16.93 9.38 3.98
N GLY A 204 16.46 8.13 3.94
CA GLY A 204 15.71 7.49 5.02
C GLY A 204 14.19 7.66 4.98
N SER A 205 13.67 8.57 4.14
CA SER A 205 12.22 8.71 3.92
C SER A 205 11.63 7.63 3.02
N SER A 206 12.46 6.86 2.29
CA SER A 206 12.00 5.74 1.46
C SER A 206 11.10 4.81 2.26
N GLY A 207 9.93 4.48 1.71
CA GLY A 207 8.93 3.62 2.31
C GLY A 207 7.98 4.35 3.26
N SER A 208 8.08 5.67 3.36
CA SER A 208 7.16 6.45 4.18
C SER A 208 5.76 6.50 3.57
N PRO A 209 4.71 6.42 4.41
CA PRO A 209 3.34 6.60 3.96
C PRO A 209 3.08 8.06 3.59
N VAL A 210 2.44 8.28 2.44
CA VAL A 210 1.88 9.56 2.04
C VAL A 210 0.38 9.52 2.30
N PHE A 211 -0.08 10.36 3.22
CA PHE A 211 -1.48 10.45 3.61
C PHE A 211 -2.21 11.53 2.83
N SER A 212 -3.48 11.30 2.54
CA SER A 212 -4.42 12.39 2.23
C SER A 212 -4.69 13.17 3.52
N ALA A 213 -4.50 14.49 3.49
CA ALA A 213 -4.80 15.34 4.64
C ALA A 213 -6.32 15.49 4.89
N ASP A 214 -7.17 15.09 3.95
CA ASP A 214 -8.62 15.15 4.08
C ASP A 214 -9.21 13.90 4.74
N SER A 215 -8.64 12.72 4.48
CA SER A 215 -9.13 11.45 5.00
C SER A 215 -8.26 10.83 6.10
N ASP A 216 -7.04 11.34 6.29
CA ASP A 216 -6.02 10.76 7.18
C ASP A 216 -5.66 9.30 6.83
N LYS A 217 -5.87 8.89 5.57
CA LYS A 217 -5.55 7.55 5.06
C LYS A 217 -4.36 7.59 4.10
N VAL A 218 -3.63 6.47 4.03
CA VAL A 218 -2.47 6.32 3.16
C VAL A 218 -2.93 5.94 1.76
N TYR A 219 -2.68 6.80 0.78
CA TYR A 219 -3.03 6.55 -0.62
C TYR A 219 -1.82 6.38 -1.54
N ALA A 220 -0.59 6.48 -1.01
CA ALA A 220 0.65 6.28 -1.73
C ALA A 220 1.83 6.01 -0.79
N ILE A 221 2.91 5.43 -1.32
CA ILE A 221 4.18 5.19 -0.60
C ILE A 221 5.30 5.96 -1.28
N HIS A 222 6.01 6.81 -0.52
CA HIS A 222 7.15 7.56 -1.03
C HIS A 222 8.29 6.63 -1.43
N HIS A 223 8.87 6.85 -2.61
CA HIS A 223 10.04 6.08 -3.06
C HIS A 223 11.14 6.90 -3.71
N ALA A 224 10.82 8.05 -4.31
CA ALA A 224 11.77 8.81 -5.09
C ALA A 224 11.64 10.31 -4.84
N GLY A 225 12.70 11.04 -5.14
CA GLY A 225 12.61 12.48 -5.34
C GLY A 225 13.30 12.87 -6.64
N TYR A 226 12.80 13.95 -7.24
CA TYR A 226 13.17 14.36 -8.58
C TYR A 226 13.74 15.78 -8.56
N GLY A 227 15.07 15.85 -8.67
CA GLY A 227 15.78 17.07 -9.03
C GLY A 227 17.00 17.40 -8.17
N GLY A 228 17.85 18.25 -8.75
CA GLY A 228 18.88 19.06 -8.11
C GLY A 228 20.07 18.35 -7.43
N TRP A 229 20.99 19.17 -6.94
CA TRP A 229 22.19 18.75 -6.21
C TRP A 229 22.05 19.19 -4.74
N GLY A 230 22.48 18.34 -3.80
CA GLY A 230 22.48 18.69 -2.38
C GLY A 230 21.14 18.54 -1.66
N GLY A 231 20.33 17.53 -2.05
CA GLY A 231 19.08 17.19 -1.35
C GLY A 231 17.94 18.16 -1.58
N ARG A 232 18.00 18.95 -2.65
CA ARG A 232 16.95 19.90 -3.04
C ARG A 232 16.55 19.63 -4.47
N GLY A 233 15.26 19.76 -4.77
CA GLY A 233 14.77 19.59 -6.14
C GLY A 233 13.37 20.14 -6.33
N VAL A 234 12.61 19.49 -7.22
CA VAL A 234 11.35 20.05 -7.75
C VAL A 234 10.13 19.38 -7.13
N TYR A 235 10.11 18.05 -7.02
CA TYR A 235 9.03 17.28 -6.41
C TYR A 235 9.48 15.89 -5.98
N ASN A 236 8.83 15.34 -4.97
CA ASN A 236 8.94 13.94 -4.55
C ASN A 236 7.94 13.06 -5.31
N GLY A 237 8.16 11.75 -5.29
CA GLY A 237 7.40 10.74 -6.02
C GLY A 237 7.00 9.58 -5.12
N ALA A 238 5.75 9.17 -5.26
CA ALA A 238 5.16 8.04 -4.55
C ALA A 238 4.40 7.11 -5.49
N VAL A 239 4.40 5.81 -5.18
CA VAL A 239 3.57 4.82 -5.88
C VAL A 239 2.20 4.76 -5.21
N SER A 240 1.11 4.86 -5.98
CA SER A 240 -0.24 4.90 -5.42
C SER A 240 -0.69 3.55 -4.85
N MET A 241 -1.43 3.60 -3.74
CA MET A 241 -2.12 2.44 -3.15
C MET A 241 -3.22 1.89 -4.06
N SER A 242 -3.76 2.68 -5.00
CA SER A 242 -4.68 2.18 -6.04
C SER A 242 -4.03 1.10 -6.93
N ARG A 243 -2.70 1.12 -7.05
CA ARG A 243 -1.91 0.12 -7.78
C ARG A 243 -1.42 -1.00 -6.86
N ILE A 244 -0.97 -0.66 -5.64
CA ILE A 244 -0.38 -1.61 -4.68
C ILE A 244 -1.43 -2.51 -4.04
N VAL A 245 -2.55 -1.96 -3.56
CA VAL A 245 -3.55 -2.74 -2.81
C VAL A 245 -4.16 -3.87 -3.64
N PRO A 246 -4.57 -3.67 -4.92
CA PRO A 246 -5.03 -4.78 -5.76
C PRO A 246 -3.97 -5.87 -5.92
N PHE A 247 -2.71 -5.49 -6.14
CA PHE A 247 -1.60 -6.45 -6.26
C PHE A 247 -1.43 -7.27 -4.96
N ILE A 248 -1.50 -6.62 -3.80
CA ILE A 248 -1.41 -7.31 -2.49
C ILE A 248 -2.59 -8.25 -2.31
N LEU A 249 -3.81 -7.85 -2.65
CA LEU A 249 -4.98 -8.70 -2.53
C LEU A 249 -4.90 -9.93 -3.44
N GLU A 250 -4.31 -9.80 -4.63
CA GLU A 250 -4.11 -10.88 -5.58
C GLU A 250 -2.97 -11.84 -5.17
N ASN A 251 -1.83 -11.30 -4.74
CA ASN A 251 -0.60 -12.08 -4.55
C ASN A 251 -0.31 -12.43 -3.08
N PHE A 252 -0.87 -11.66 -2.14
CA PHE A 252 -0.67 -11.82 -0.69
C PHE A 252 -2.00 -11.69 0.08
N PRO A 253 -3.03 -12.50 -0.25
CA PRO A 253 -4.41 -12.29 0.22
C PRO A 253 -4.56 -12.32 1.75
N SER A 254 -3.66 -12.97 2.48
CA SER A 254 -3.67 -13.03 3.95
C SER A 254 -3.19 -11.76 4.64
N VAL A 255 -2.54 -10.83 3.94
CA VAL A 255 -1.91 -9.63 4.52
C VAL A 255 -2.94 -8.62 5.01
N LEU A 256 -3.99 -8.37 4.23
CA LEU A 256 -5.04 -7.39 4.54
C LEU A 256 -6.31 -8.04 5.10
N ALA A 257 -6.33 -9.38 5.24
CA ALA A 257 -7.45 -10.14 5.78
C ALA A 257 -7.46 -10.24 7.32
N GLN A 258 -6.39 -9.78 8.00
CA GLN A 258 -6.17 -10.02 9.44
C GLN A 258 -6.82 -9.00 10.39
N ASP A 259 -7.70 -8.12 9.90
CA ASP A 259 -8.28 -7.04 10.72
C ASP A 259 -9.71 -7.31 11.21
N GLN A 260 -10.17 -8.57 11.20
CA GLN A 260 -11.37 -8.97 11.93
C GLN A 260 -10.99 -9.57 13.28
N ASP A 261 -11.12 -8.73 14.29
CA ASP A 261 -10.87 -8.93 15.71
C ASP A 261 -11.38 -10.27 16.25
N ASP A 262 -10.56 -10.85 17.12
CA ASP A 262 -10.88 -11.97 18.03
C ASP A 262 -12.08 -11.58 18.91
N SER A 263 -13.29 -11.89 18.44
CA SER A 263 -14.43 -12.12 19.33
C SER A 263 -14.81 -13.59 19.23
N ASP A 264 -14.60 -14.29 20.33
CA ASP A 264 -15.06 -15.64 20.61
C ASP A 264 -16.52 -15.84 20.17
N SER A 265 -16.66 -16.41 18.97
CA SER A 265 -17.78 -17.26 18.58
C SER A 265 -17.17 -18.31 17.68
N SER A 266 -16.97 -19.49 18.24
CA SER A 266 -16.77 -20.71 17.47
C SER A 266 -18.04 -21.00 16.68
N ASP A 267 -18.19 -20.29 15.56
CA ASP A 267 -19.06 -20.63 14.45
C ASP A 267 -18.36 -20.07 13.21
N THR A 268 -17.42 -20.86 12.67
CA THR A 268 -17.06 -20.78 11.25
C THR A 268 -18.38 -20.63 10.47
N PRO A 269 -18.64 -19.53 9.74
CA PRO A 269 -19.71 -19.53 8.76
C PRO A 269 -19.40 -20.70 7.84
N SER A 270 -20.26 -21.70 7.91
CA SER A 270 -20.07 -22.96 7.22
C SER A 270 -19.74 -22.68 5.76
N SER A 271 -18.77 -23.41 5.21
CA SER A 271 -18.42 -23.41 3.80
C SER A 271 -19.55 -23.98 2.90
N ASP A 272 -20.81 -23.93 3.35
CA ASP A 272 -22.00 -24.42 2.65
C ASP A 272 -23.22 -23.49 2.86
N ASN A 273 -23.09 -22.23 2.45
CA ASN A 273 -24.23 -21.29 2.31
C ASN A 273 -25.17 -21.67 1.13
N ASN A 274 -25.29 -22.96 0.81
CA ASN A 274 -25.98 -23.53 -0.35
C ASN A 274 -27.51 -23.45 -0.30
N THR A 275 -28.06 -22.80 0.74
CA THR A 275 -29.50 -22.64 0.93
C THR A 275 -29.84 -21.24 1.46
N ALA A 276 -31.08 -20.80 1.26
CA ALA A 276 -31.55 -19.55 1.84
C ALA A 276 -31.56 -19.55 3.39
N GLU A 277 -31.54 -20.71 4.04
CA GLU A 277 -31.49 -20.86 5.49
C GLU A 277 -30.07 -20.66 6.03
N THR A 278 -29.07 -21.14 5.29
CA THR A 278 -27.64 -21.00 5.59
C THR A 278 -26.99 -19.77 4.94
N ALA A 279 -27.78 -18.90 4.32
CA ALA A 279 -27.30 -17.74 3.57
C ALA A 279 -26.40 -16.82 4.39
N THR A 280 -25.32 -16.33 3.78
CA THR A 280 -24.37 -15.39 4.37
C THR A 280 -25.01 -14.01 4.57
N GLU A 281 -24.92 -13.45 5.79
CA GLU A 281 -25.46 -12.12 6.11
C GLU A 281 -24.56 -10.98 5.56
N LEU A 282 -25.13 -10.12 4.73
CA LEU A 282 -24.38 -9.05 4.05
C LEU A 282 -24.25 -7.73 4.83
N GLY A 283 -24.96 -7.55 5.95
CA GLY A 283 -24.87 -6.33 6.75
C GLY A 283 -25.20 -5.03 5.97
N SER A 284 -24.40 -3.98 6.13
CA SER A 284 -24.50 -2.70 5.38
C SER A 284 -23.54 -2.62 4.19
N SER A 285 -22.42 -3.33 4.29
CA SER A 285 -21.41 -3.50 3.26
C SER A 285 -20.76 -4.86 3.47
N PHE A 286 -20.44 -5.54 2.38
CA PHE A 286 -19.83 -6.86 2.44
C PHE A 286 -18.87 -7.03 1.28
N SER A 287 -17.75 -7.69 1.53
CA SER A 287 -16.80 -8.08 0.48
C SER A 287 -16.10 -9.36 0.90
N GLN A 288 -16.08 -10.36 0.03
CA GLN A 288 -15.43 -11.64 0.29
C GLN A 288 -14.99 -12.29 -1.02
N ASN A 289 -13.86 -12.99 -1.00
CA ASN A 289 -13.48 -13.91 -2.07
C ASN A 289 -14.04 -15.30 -1.73
N VAL A 290 -14.72 -15.90 -2.70
CA VAL A 290 -15.46 -17.16 -2.56
C VAL A 290 -15.25 -17.98 -3.83
N GLU A 291 -15.66 -19.23 -3.84
CA GLU A 291 -15.56 -20.09 -5.02
C GLU A 291 -16.81 -20.93 -5.16
N ILE A 292 -17.19 -21.20 -6.43
CA ILE A 292 -18.14 -22.25 -6.79
C ILE A 292 -17.31 -23.48 -7.20
N ASP A 293 -17.24 -24.50 -6.35
CA ASP A 293 -16.31 -25.63 -6.50
C ASP A 293 -16.92 -26.89 -7.17
N SER A 294 -18.25 -26.95 -7.27
CA SER A 294 -19.03 -28.07 -7.79
C SER A 294 -20.33 -27.61 -8.45
N GLU A 295 -20.98 -28.50 -9.22
CA GLU A 295 -22.24 -28.13 -9.91
C GLU A 295 -23.42 -27.98 -8.92
N GLU A 296 -23.27 -28.58 -7.74
CA GLU A 296 -24.20 -28.50 -6.62
C GLU A 296 -23.94 -27.29 -5.70
N ASP A 297 -22.79 -26.64 -5.85
CA ASP A 297 -22.36 -25.51 -5.04
C ASP A 297 -22.99 -24.21 -5.55
N VAL A 298 -23.70 -23.52 -4.66
CA VAL A 298 -24.50 -22.33 -4.96
C VAL A 298 -24.52 -21.38 -3.77
N ASP A 299 -23.80 -20.27 -3.83
CA ASP A 299 -23.78 -19.35 -2.71
C ASP A 299 -25.10 -18.56 -2.54
N PHE A 300 -25.72 -18.65 -1.36
CA PHE A 300 -26.77 -17.73 -0.94
C PHE A 300 -26.23 -16.64 -0.02
N TYR A 301 -26.63 -15.40 -0.32
CA TYR A 301 -26.44 -14.23 0.51
C TYR A 301 -27.79 -13.64 0.91
N LYS A 302 -27.87 -12.97 2.07
CA LYS A 302 -29.07 -12.28 2.55
C LYS A 302 -28.77 -10.86 3.03
N ALA A 303 -29.69 -9.95 2.72
CA ALA A 303 -29.64 -8.55 3.14
C ALA A 303 -31.02 -8.07 3.58
N GLU A 304 -31.09 -7.52 4.79
CA GLU A 304 -32.26 -6.76 5.26
C GLU A 304 -32.24 -5.35 4.68
N MET A 305 -33.23 -5.01 3.85
CA MET A 305 -33.30 -3.73 3.14
C MET A 305 -34.49 -2.91 3.62
N LYS A 306 -34.32 -1.58 3.70
CA LYS A 306 -35.40 -0.62 3.96
C LYS A 306 -35.91 0.01 2.67
N ALA A 307 -37.18 0.43 2.68
CA ALA A 307 -37.74 1.19 1.57
C ALA A 307 -36.91 2.47 1.31
N GLY A 308 -36.42 2.63 0.08
CA GLY A 308 -35.58 3.75 -0.35
C GLY A 308 -34.09 3.42 -0.48
N GLU A 309 -33.60 2.38 0.20
CA GLU A 309 -32.20 1.92 0.10
C GLU A 309 -31.90 1.32 -1.28
N VAL A 310 -30.62 1.25 -1.64
CA VAL A 310 -30.17 0.77 -2.94
C VAL A 310 -29.36 -0.51 -2.74
N LEU A 311 -29.93 -1.65 -3.11
CA LEU A 311 -29.20 -2.92 -3.17
C LEU A 311 -28.20 -2.83 -4.33
N ASP A 312 -26.93 -2.60 -4.01
CA ASP A 312 -25.81 -2.58 -4.95
C ASP A 312 -24.98 -3.85 -4.69
N PHE A 313 -25.10 -4.84 -5.57
CA PHE A 313 -24.46 -6.16 -5.42
C PHE A 313 -23.73 -6.51 -6.71
N LYS A 314 -22.50 -6.97 -6.57
CA LYS A 314 -21.61 -7.31 -7.67
C LYS A 314 -20.87 -8.60 -7.38
N ILE A 315 -20.64 -9.40 -8.41
CA ILE A 315 -19.66 -10.47 -8.40
C ILE A 315 -18.61 -10.16 -9.44
N PHE A 316 -17.35 -10.46 -9.11
CA PHE A 316 -16.23 -10.32 -10.02
C PHE A 316 -15.57 -11.67 -10.24
N PHE A 317 -15.48 -12.12 -11.47
CA PHE A 317 -14.83 -13.37 -11.86
C PHE A 317 -14.35 -13.28 -13.31
N SER A 318 -13.53 -14.26 -13.70
CA SER A 318 -13.08 -14.44 -15.08
C SER A 318 -13.99 -15.44 -15.79
N HIS A 319 -14.72 -15.03 -16.83
CA HIS A 319 -15.56 -15.93 -17.63
C HIS A 319 -14.73 -17.07 -18.26
N SER A 320 -13.41 -16.85 -18.42
CA SER A 320 -12.50 -17.91 -18.88
C SER A 320 -12.25 -19.02 -17.85
N GLU A 321 -12.49 -18.78 -16.56
CA GLU A 321 -12.45 -19.79 -15.50
C GLU A 321 -13.79 -20.51 -15.38
N GLY A 322 -14.88 -19.75 -15.45
CA GLY A 322 -16.25 -20.27 -15.43
C GLY A 322 -17.27 -19.14 -15.49
N ASP A 323 -18.39 -19.40 -16.14
CA ASP A 323 -19.48 -18.44 -16.30
C ASP A 323 -20.38 -18.46 -15.06
N LEU A 324 -20.31 -17.43 -14.21
CA LEU A 324 -21.16 -17.33 -13.02
C LEU A 324 -22.29 -16.34 -13.25
N ASP A 325 -23.49 -16.73 -12.82
CA ASP A 325 -24.68 -15.91 -12.87
C ASP A 325 -25.21 -15.67 -11.45
N PHE A 326 -26.12 -14.70 -11.30
CA PHE A 326 -26.90 -14.63 -10.06
C PHE A 326 -28.33 -14.14 -10.24
N GLU A 327 -29.19 -14.52 -9.29
CA GLU A 327 -30.54 -13.98 -9.16
C GLU A 327 -30.79 -13.29 -7.81
N VAL A 328 -31.53 -12.19 -7.87
CA VAL A 328 -31.99 -11.46 -6.68
C VAL A 328 -33.42 -11.87 -6.40
N LEU A 329 -33.65 -12.33 -5.18
CA LEU A 329 -34.89 -12.87 -4.67
C LEU A 329 -35.41 -11.96 -3.55
N LYS A 330 -36.71 -11.68 -3.56
CA LYS A 330 -37.41 -10.99 -2.47
C LYS A 330 -38.23 -11.98 -1.67
N LYS A 331 -38.13 -11.94 -0.33
CA LYS A 331 -38.93 -12.81 0.54
C LYS A 331 -40.42 -12.45 0.50
N MET A 332 -41.26 -13.47 0.34
CA MET A 332 -42.72 -13.39 0.24
C MET A 332 -43.34 -14.44 1.16
N GLY A 333 -43.41 -14.15 2.47
CA GLY A 333 -43.85 -15.11 3.48
C GLY A 333 -42.91 -16.31 3.53
N SER A 334 -43.44 -17.51 3.21
CA SER A 334 -42.68 -18.77 3.10
C SER A 334 -42.12 -19.03 1.69
N SER A 335 -42.26 -18.10 0.75
CA SER A 335 -41.82 -18.24 -0.64
C SER A 335 -40.88 -17.10 -1.04
N TYR A 336 -40.24 -17.22 -2.21
CA TYR A 336 -39.37 -16.20 -2.78
C TYR A 336 -39.89 -15.76 -4.15
N LYS A 337 -39.72 -14.47 -4.47
CA LYS A 337 -39.99 -13.92 -5.80
C LYS A 337 -38.69 -13.41 -6.40
N VAL A 338 -38.30 -13.92 -7.57
CA VAL A 338 -37.19 -13.35 -8.34
C VAL A 338 -37.57 -11.94 -8.80
N VAL A 339 -36.74 -10.97 -8.47
CA VAL A 339 -36.92 -9.55 -8.82
C VAL A 339 -35.89 -9.05 -9.83
N SER A 340 -34.77 -9.74 -9.97
CA SER A 340 -33.75 -9.47 -11.00
C SER A 340 -32.95 -10.74 -11.27
N ARG A 341 -32.47 -10.92 -12.50
CA ARG A 341 -31.41 -11.86 -12.85
C ARG A 341 -30.27 -11.13 -13.53
N LYS A 342 -29.05 -11.61 -13.32
CA LYS A 342 -27.84 -11.20 -14.02
C LYS A 342 -27.25 -12.47 -14.60
N GLU A 343 -27.49 -12.61 -15.90
CA GLU A 343 -27.05 -13.72 -16.71
C GLU A 343 -26.31 -13.10 -17.88
N SER A 344 -25.02 -13.40 -17.99
CA SER A 344 -24.18 -12.86 -19.06
C SER A 344 -23.27 -13.96 -19.60
N SER A 345 -22.41 -13.63 -20.55
CA SER A 345 -21.34 -14.52 -21.02
C SER A 345 -20.02 -13.76 -21.06
N SER A 346 -19.88 -12.83 -20.12
CA SER A 346 -18.77 -11.90 -19.98
C SER A 346 -18.37 -11.82 -18.51
N ASP A 347 -17.19 -11.29 -18.24
CA ASP A 347 -16.74 -11.12 -16.86
C ASP A 347 -17.65 -10.19 -16.06
N ASN A 348 -17.93 -10.59 -14.81
CA ASN A 348 -18.59 -9.82 -13.76
C ASN A 348 -20.08 -9.50 -13.98
N GLU A 349 -20.85 -9.60 -12.90
CA GLU A 349 -22.29 -9.34 -12.90
C GLU A 349 -22.56 -8.32 -11.82
N ALA A 350 -23.44 -7.37 -12.13
CA ALA A 350 -23.77 -6.30 -11.21
C ALA A 350 -25.26 -5.99 -11.26
N VAL A 351 -25.82 -5.69 -10.09
CA VAL A 351 -27.17 -5.16 -9.94
C VAL A 351 -27.15 -3.96 -9.02
N ARG A 352 -27.90 -2.93 -9.43
CA ARG A 352 -28.19 -1.77 -8.59
C ARG A 352 -29.69 -1.55 -8.57
N LEU A 353 -30.34 -1.95 -7.47
CA LEU A 353 -31.79 -2.00 -7.34
C LEU A 353 -32.26 -1.11 -6.18
N LYS A 354 -32.99 -0.05 -6.49
CA LYS A 354 -33.69 0.72 -5.46
C LYS A 354 -34.86 -0.08 -4.89
N VAL A 355 -34.87 -0.27 -3.58
CA VAL A 355 -35.88 -1.06 -2.88
C VAL A 355 -37.11 -0.20 -2.59
N ASN A 356 -38.29 -0.67 -3.00
CA ASN A 356 -39.55 0.08 -2.85
C ASN A 356 -40.33 -0.25 -1.56
N SER A 357 -39.91 -1.26 -0.81
CA SER A 357 -40.57 -1.70 0.43
C SER A 357 -39.55 -2.41 1.32
N SER A 358 -39.56 -2.15 2.63
CA SER A 358 -38.67 -2.86 3.56
C SER A 358 -38.94 -4.37 3.54
N ASN A 359 -37.91 -5.16 3.29
CA ASN A 359 -38.01 -6.62 3.15
C ASN A 359 -36.60 -7.26 3.19
N THR A 360 -36.55 -8.57 3.43
CA THR A 360 -35.36 -9.38 3.25
C THR A 360 -35.18 -9.73 1.78
N TYR A 361 -33.99 -9.44 1.25
CA TYR A 361 -33.56 -9.84 -0.08
C TYR A 361 -32.51 -10.93 0.05
N TYR A 362 -32.56 -11.89 -0.88
CA TYR A 362 -31.58 -12.95 -1.03
C TYR A 362 -30.92 -12.83 -2.40
N ILE A 363 -29.65 -13.16 -2.48
CA ILE A 363 -28.93 -13.27 -3.74
C ILE A 363 -28.42 -14.69 -3.83
N LYS A 364 -28.71 -15.36 -4.94
CA LYS A 364 -28.21 -16.70 -5.23
C LYS A 364 -27.22 -16.61 -6.38
N VAL A 365 -25.96 -16.89 -6.12
CA VAL A 365 -24.89 -17.01 -7.12
C VAL A 365 -24.75 -18.48 -7.52
N TYR A 366 -24.53 -18.76 -8.80
CA TYR A 366 -24.40 -20.13 -9.30
C TYR A 366 -23.62 -20.16 -10.62
N GLY A 367 -23.00 -21.29 -10.91
CA GLY A 367 -22.36 -21.52 -12.22
C GLY A 367 -23.34 -21.86 -13.33
N TYR A 368 -23.26 -21.17 -14.46
CA TYR A 368 -24.03 -21.50 -15.66
C TYR A 368 -23.63 -22.89 -16.17
N LYS A 369 -24.60 -23.78 -16.29
CA LYS A 369 -24.41 -25.20 -16.66
C LYS A 369 -23.35 -25.93 -15.82
N GLY A 370 -23.27 -25.60 -14.53
CA GLY A 370 -22.31 -26.24 -13.62
C GLY A 370 -20.88 -25.72 -13.76
N ALA A 371 -20.71 -24.54 -14.36
CA ALA A 371 -19.43 -23.85 -14.37
C ALA A 371 -18.93 -23.60 -12.94
N LYS A 372 -17.61 -23.54 -12.80
CA LYS A 372 -16.92 -23.39 -11.53
C LYS A 372 -15.94 -22.24 -11.68
N ALA A 373 -15.94 -21.32 -10.75
CA ALA A 373 -14.99 -20.23 -10.76
C ALA A 373 -14.80 -19.68 -9.36
N GLN A 374 -13.62 -19.12 -9.12
CA GLN A 374 -13.41 -18.25 -7.98
C GLN A 374 -13.99 -16.88 -8.32
N TYR A 375 -14.56 -16.22 -7.32
CA TYR A 375 -15.15 -14.91 -7.54
C TYR A 375 -15.09 -14.06 -6.27
N LYS A 376 -15.09 -12.74 -6.46
CA LYS A 376 -15.24 -11.77 -5.37
C LYS A 376 -16.67 -11.27 -5.36
N VAL A 377 -17.33 -11.36 -4.22
CA VAL A 377 -18.60 -10.67 -3.98
C VAL A 377 -18.35 -9.30 -3.37
N GLU A 378 -19.08 -8.29 -3.84
CA GLU A 378 -19.17 -6.97 -3.20
C GLU A 378 -20.64 -6.56 -3.04
N PHE A 379 -20.97 -5.99 -1.89
CA PHE A 379 -22.29 -5.48 -1.59
C PHE A 379 -22.25 -4.17 -0.80
N LYS A 380 -23.22 -3.30 -1.08
CA LYS A 380 -23.52 -2.09 -0.31
C LYS A 380 -25.03 -1.78 -0.37
N LYS A 381 -25.58 -1.22 0.71
CA LYS A 381 -26.98 -0.73 0.73
C LYS A 381 -27.17 0.74 1.10
#